data_AF-A0A944G3A2-F1
#
_entry.id   AF-A0A944G3A2-F1
#
_cell.length_a   1.000
_cell.length_b   1.000
_cell.length_c   1.000
_cell.angle_alpha   90.00
_cell.angle_beta   90.00
_cell.angle_gamma   90.00
#
_symmetry.space_group_name_H-M   'P 1'
#
loop_
_entity.id
_entity.type
_entity.pdbx_description
1 polymer ?
#
loop_
_entity_poly.entity_id
_entity_poly.type
_entity_poly.pdbx_seq_one_letter_code
_entity_poly.pdbx_strand_id
1 'polypeptide(L)'
;MAKIENVYFEHIFDSSVEYAPYRYTFGEIVQKDSGNKNVGFSPRILEMQSLDIDKIEESKGKDRNSTMDLAIGIADFDDTHRKFTKKYLLLIELKLNSTEFNLKRADLYSKEKNTRAMQWGNLSLCQTSVFVFPKNVIGQAKSYLNRWQLGSDGASMKKWVFLSPADFDGYIKFEEDYPYNPITDFGIIDTKIDFFLSNEQFEDCANYIDTEVKRKLEDFHNHYNKQEVRHIVENLQSTSQRVYPNLPDKTDAEYLKLVIEGVIEEFAKDMDH
;
A
#
# COMPACT_ATOMS: atom_id res chain seq x y z
N MET A 1 -6.26 -8.82 -11.18
CA MET A 1 -5.05 -8.13 -10.66
C MET A 1 -4.94 -8.44 -9.18
N ALA A 2 -3.73 -8.72 -8.70
CA ALA A 2 -3.52 -9.01 -7.29
C ALA A 2 -3.50 -7.71 -6.51
N LYS A 3 -4.43 -7.54 -5.57
CA LYS A 3 -4.37 -6.41 -4.63
C LYS A 3 -3.35 -6.71 -3.56
N ILE A 4 -2.51 -5.73 -3.25
CA ILE A 4 -1.54 -5.83 -2.17
C ILE A 4 -2.27 -5.45 -0.89
N GLU A 5 -2.59 -6.44 -0.05
CA GLU A 5 -3.27 -6.22 1.22
C GLU A 5 -2.30 -5.76 2.32
N ASN A 6 -2.82 -5.02 3.31
CA ASN A 6 -2.11 -4.50 4.50
C ASN A 6 -1.02 -3.47 4.19
N VAL A 7 -1.22 -2.62 3.18
CA VAL A 7 -0.33 -1.49 2.93
C VAL A 7 -0.66 -0.37 3.91
N TYR A 8 0.35 0.15 4.60
CA TYR A 8 0.25 1.26 5.52
C TYR A 8 -0.38 2.48 4.82
N PHE A 9 -1.35 3.12 5.49
CA PHE A 9 -2.11 4.22 4.92
C PHE A 9 -2.39 5.28 6.01
N GLU A 10 -1.43 6.18 6.18
CA GLU A 10 -1.47 7.27 7.18
C GLU A 10 -2.68 8.19 7.01
N HIS A 11 -3.03 8.53 5.77
CA HIS A 11 -4.12 9.43 5.42
C HIS A 11 -5.50 8.99 5.89
N ILE A 12 -5.65 7.77 6.44
CA ILE A 12 -6.89 7.37 7.11
C ILE A 12 -7.25 8.35 8.23
N PHE A 13 -6.24 8.91 8.90
CA PHE A 13 -6.43 9.75 10.06
C PHE A 13 -6.92 11.15 9.67
N ASP A 14 -6.66 11.64 8.46
CA ASP A 14 -7.02 12.99 7.99
C ASP A 14 -8.52 13.27 8.10
N SER A 15 -9.34 12.22 7.99
CA SER A 15 -10.79 12.29 8.14
C SER A 15 -11.29 12.36 9.59
N SER A 16 -10.39 12.32 10.58
CA SER A 16 -10.72 12.16 12.00
C SER A 16 -10.03 13.18 12.89
N VAL A 17 -10.57 14.41 12.87
CA VAL A 17 -10.11 15.52 13.73
C VAL A 17 -10.20 15.14 15.22
N GLU A 18 -11.21 14.37 15.61
CA GLU A 18 -11.42 13.95 17.00
C GLU A 18 -10.27 13.09 17.56
N TYR A 19 -9.54 12.37 16.70
CA TYR A 19 -8.43 11.51 17.13
C TYR A 19 -7.05 12.17 16.98
N ALA A 20 -6.98 13.40 16.44
CA ALA A 20 -5.71 14.11 16.27
C ALA A 20 -4.85 14.21 17.55
N PRO A 21 -5.43 14.45 18.76
CA PRO A 21 -4.64 14.51 19.99
C PRO A 21 -4.04 13.17 20.45
N TYR A 22 -4.46 12.07 19.84
CA TYR A 22 -4.03 10.70 20.19
C TYR A 22 -3.16 10.08 19.12
N ARG A 23 -2.68 10.87 18.16
CA ARG A 23 -1.72 10.42 17.15
C ARG A 23 -0.32 10.40 17.75
N TYR A 24 0.29 9.22 17.69
CA TYR A 24 1.67 8.99 18.10
C TYR A 24 2.34 8.10 17.07
N THR A 25 3.66 8.17 16.99
CA THR A 25 4.42 7.17 16.26
C THR A 25 4.25 5.80 16.94
N PHE A 26 4.30 4.74 16.14
CA PHE A 26 4.28 3.37 16.63
C PHE A 26 5.42 3.16 17.65
N GLY A 27 6.58 3.77 17.39
CA GLY A 27 7.76 3.72 18.27
C GLY A 27 7.53 4.36 19.64
N GLU A 28 6.82 5.48 19.72
CA GLU A 28 6.46 6.10 21.01
C GLU A 28 5.58 5.17 21.85
N ILE A 29 4.60 4.50 21.23
CA ILE A 29 3.72 3.55 21.93
C ILE A 29 4.50 2.29 22.35
N VAL A 30 5.37 1.77 21.48
CA VAL A 30 6.26 0.65 21.83
C VAL A 30 7.19 1.00 22.99
N GLN A 31 7.75 2.21 23.00
CA GLN A 31 8.60 2.67 24.10
C GLN A 31 7.81 2.83 25.40
N LYS A 32 6.57 3.32 25.33
CA LYS A 32 5.64 3.39 26.46
C LYS A 32 5.37 2.00 27.06
N ASP A 33 5.09 1.00 26.23
CA ASP A 33 4.76 -0.37 26.69
C ASP A 33 6.00 -1.15 27.14
N SER A 34 7.07 -1.15 26.35
CA SER A 34 8.23 -2.03 26.54
C SER A 34 9.46 -1.37 27.15
N GLY A 35 9.40 -0.06 27.40
CA GLY A 35 10.52 0.75 27.89
C GLY A 35 11.61 0.94 26.82
N ASN A 36 12.88 1.04 27.26
CA ASN A 36 14.03 1.23 26.36
C ASN A 36 14.52 -0.09 25.71
N LYS A 37 13.70 -1.14 25.64
CA LYS A 37 14.09 -2.43 25.07
C LYS A 37 14.08 -2.33 23.54
N ASN A 38 15.15 -2.80 22.90
CA ASN A 38 15.08 -3.06 21.46
C ASN A 38 14.29 -4.35 21.23
N VAL A 39 13.02 -4.20 20.87
CA VAL A 39 12.09 -5.31 20.63
C VAL A 39 12.16 -5.87 19.20
N GLY A 40 12.94 -5.24 18.32
CA GLY A 40 13.23 -5.77 16.98
C GLY A 40 12.22 -5.42 15.88
N PHE A 41 11.49 -4.30 16.01
CA PHE A 41 10.81 -3.68 14.87
C PHE A 41 11.79 -2.88 14.02
N SER A 42 11.55 -2.82 12.71
CA SER A 42 12.31 -1.97 11.80
C SER A 42 12.06 -0.47 12.07
N PRO A 43 13.03 0.43 11.75
CA PRO A 43 12.85 1.87 11.88
C PRO A 43 11.59 2.40 11.18
N ARG A 44 11.30 1.91 9.98
CA ARG A 44 10.13 2.32 9.19
C ARG A 44 8.81 1.99 9.89
N ILE A 45 8.73 0.84 10.56
CA ILE A 45 7.55 0.50 11.38
C ILE A 45 7.44 1.42 12.58
N LEU A 46 8.55 1.71 13.27
CA LEU A 46 8.57 2.59 14.43
C LEU A 46 8.16 4.04 14.08
N GLU A 47 8.42 4.50 12.85
CA GLU A 47 8.08 5.83 12.36
C GLU A 47 6.61 5.98 11.92
N MET A 48 5.87 4.88 11.73
CA MET A 48 4.46 4.95 11.32
C MET A 48 3.63 5.74 12.33
N GLN A 49 2.79 6.66 11.85
CA GLN A 49 1.72 7.23 12.66
C GLN A 49 0.66 6.19 13.02
N SER A 50 0.20 6.28 14.26
CA SER A 50 -0.75 5.38 14.91
C SER A 50 -1.62 6.13 15.90
N LEU A 51 -2.71 5.50 16.35
CA LEU A 51 -3.53 5.98 17.46
C LEU A 51 -3.18 5.24 18.74
N ASP A 52 -2.85 5.97 19.79
CA ASP A 52 -2.70 5.44 21.15
C ASP A 52 -4.08 5.26 21.78
N ILE A 53 -4.54 4.01 21.85
CA ILE A 53 -5.90 3.69 22.30
C ILE A 53 -6.00 3.86 23.82
N ASP A 54 -4.95 3.56 24.59
CA ASP A 54 -4.94 3.78 26.04
C ASP A 54 -5.18 5.26 26.37
N LYS A 55 -4.64 6.16 25.55
CA LYS A 55 -4.86 7.60 25.70
C LYS A 55 -6.29 8.03 25.36
N ILE A 56 -6.91 7.36 24.39
CA ILE A 56 -8.34 7.56 24.08
C ILE A 56 -9.23 7.03 25.22
N GLU A 57 -8.86 5.92 25.86
CA GLU A 57 -9.58 5.41 27.04
C GLU A 57 -9.44 6.33 28.25
N GLU A 58 -8.22 6.82 28.50
CA GLU A 58 -7.90 7.73 29.60
C GLU A 58 -8.75 9.00 29.54
N SER A 59 -8.89 9.60 28.35
CA SER A 59 -9.71 10.81 28.18
C SER A 59 -11.20 10.59 28.43
N LYS A 60 -11.66 9.32 28.38
CA LYS A 60 -13.04 8.91 28.66
C LYS A 60 -13.23 8.40 30.10
N GLY A 61 -12.22 8.53 30.97
CA GLY A 61 -12.29 8.12 32.37
C GLY A 61 -12.37 6.61 32.59
N LYS A 62 -11.93 5.81 31.61
CA LYS A 62 -11.88 4.34 31.70
C LYS A 62 -10.51 3.84 32.15
N ASP A 63 -10.47 2.61 32.68
CA ASP A 63 -9.22 1.94 33.03
C ASP A 63 -8.43 1.58 31.77
N ARG A 64 -7.17 2.02 31.71
CA ARG A 64 -6.25 1.94 30.56
C ARG A 64 -5.88 0.51 30.13
N ASN A 65 -6.34 -0.51 30.85
CA ASN A 65 -6.05 -1.92 30.55
C ASN A 65 -7.23 -2.67 29.90
N SER A 66 -8.29 -1.96 29.52
CA SER A 66 -9.52 -2.57 29.05
C SER A 66 -9.56 -2.75 27.53
N THR A 67 -8.69 -2.08 26.78
CA THR A 67 -8.62 -2.11 25.32
C THR A 67 -7.26 -2.58 24.81
N MET A 68 -7.14 -2.65 23.48
CA MET A 68 -5.91 -2.90 22.77
C MET A 68 -5.03 -1.66 22.78
N ASP A 69 -3.72 -1.82 22.66
CA ASP A 69 -2.79 -0.71 22.93
C ASP A 69 -2.77 0.35 21.83
N LEU A 70 -2.94 -0.03 20.55
CA LEU A 70 -2.92 0.92 19.43
C LEU A 70 -3.72 0.50 18.18
N ALA A 71 -3.90 1.46 17.26
CA ALA A 71 -4.40 1.21 15.92
C ALA A 71 -3.56 1.92 14.84
N ILE A 72 -3.37 1.29 13.68
CA ILE A 72 -2.73 1.88 12.50
C ILE A 72 -3.66 1.89 11.28
N GLY A 73 -3.45 2.83 10.37
CA GLY A 73 -4.14 2.84 9.08
C GLY A 73 -3.54 1.83 8.11
N ILE A 74 -4.39 0.99 7.53
CA ILE A 74 -4.03 0.08 6.43
C ILE A 74 -5.05 0.15 5.31
N ALA A 75 -4.65 -0.27 4.12
CA ALA A 75 -5.50 -0.36 2.93
C ALA A 75 -5.05 -1.48 1.99
N ASP A 76 -5.94 -1.83 1.06
CA ASP A 76 -5.58 -2.59 -0.14
C ASP A 76 -4.98 -1.62 -1.16
N PHE A 77 -3.82 -1.94 -1.71
CA PHE A 77 -3.17 -1.14 -2.74
C PHE A 77 -3.20 -1.85 -4.10
N ASP A 78 -3.54 -1.08 -5.13
CA ASP A 78 -3.44 -1.48 -6.54
C ASP A 78 -2.24 -0.74 -7.15
N ASP A 79 -1.16 -1.49 -7.40
CA ASP A 79 0.11 -0.98 -7.94
C ASP A 79 0.01 -0.55 -9.40
N THR A 80 -1.00 -1.03 -10.12
CA THR A 80 -1.29 -0.67 -11.51
C THR A 80 -2.01 0.68 -11.54
N HIS A 81 -3.11 0.82 -10.81
CA HIS A 81 -3.85 2.08 -10.80
C HIS A 81 -3.30 3.12 -9.82
N ARG A 82 -2.29 2.75 -9.02
CA ARG A 82 -1.73 3.55 -7.91
C ARG A 82 -2.81 4.06 -6.96
N LYS A 83 -3.74 3.17 -6.59
CA LYS A 83 -4.94 3.53 -5.82
C LYS A 83 -5.08 2.68 -4.57
N PHE A 84 -5.30 3.36 -3.45
CA PHE A 84 -5.73 2.73 -2.20
C PHE A 84 -7.24 2.48 -2.22
N THR A 85 -7.63 1.27 -1.85
CA THR A 85 -9.02 0.84 -1.66
C THR A 85 -9.16 0.19 -0.30
N LYS A 86 -10.40 0.00 0.18
CA LYS A 86 -10.68 -0.73 1.43
C LYS A 86 -9.80 -0.26 2.62
N LYS A 87 -10.00 0.99 3.03
CA LYS A 87 -9.21 1.65 4.08
C LYS A 87 -9.76 1.26 5.47
N TYR A 88 -8.89 0.80 6.36
CA TYR A 88 -9.27 0.33 7.68
C TYR A 88 -8.27 0.71 8.76
N LEU A 89 -8.73 0.78 10.01
CA LEU A 89 -7.88 0.72 11.18
C LEU A 89 -7.59 -0.73 11.56
N LEU A 90 -6.32 -1.09 11.63
CA LEU A 90 -5.86 -2.36 12.18
C LEU A 90 -5.60 -2.19 13.67
N LEU A 91 -6.29 -2.98 14.50
CA LEU A 91 -6.10 -2.99 15.95
C LEU A 91 -4.92 -3.89 16.32
N ILE A 92 -4.06 -3.39 17.22
CA ILE A 92 -2.82 -4.05 17.60
C ILE A 92 -2.68 -4.06 19.13
N GLU A 93 -2.41 -5.24 19.68
CA GLU A 93 -2.03 -5.45 21.07
C GLU A 93 -0.55 -5.84 21.13
N LEU A 94 0.23 -5.12 21.92
CA LEU A 94 1.62 -5.36 22.23
C LEU A 94 1.73 -6.23 23.49
N LYS A 95 2.32 -7.42 23.34
CA LYS A 95 2.67 -8.34 24.44
C LYS A 95 4.18 -8.48 24.57
N LEU A 96 4.90 -7.38 24.35
CA LEU A 96 6.36 -7.36 24.16
C LEU A 96 7.15 -7.70 25.43
N ASN A 97 6.54 -7.48 26.61
CA ASN A 97 7.16 -7.81 27.90
C ASN A 97 6.90 -9.25 28.38
N SER A 98 6.13 -10.06 27.65
CA SER A 98 5.85 -11.44 28.03
C SER A 98 7.10 -12.32 27.95
N THR A 99 7.51 -12.92 29.07
CA THR A 99 8.62 -13.89 29.09
C THR A 99 8.17 -15.32 28.74
N GLU A 100 6.88 -15.60 28.89
CA GLU A 100 6.21 -16.87 28.61
C GLU A 100 4.76 -16.63 28.17
N PHE A 101 4.12 -17.62 27.52
CA PHE A 101 2.70 -17.52 27.19
C PHE A 101 1.82 -18.00 28.35
N ASN A 102 1.44 -17.08 29.24
CA ASN A 102 0.56 -17.34 30.39
C ASN A 102 -0.77 -16.56 30.33
N LEU A 103 -1.08 -15.96 29.17
CA LEU A 103 -2.26 -15.13 28.98
C LEU A 103 -3.52 -15.98 28.83
N LYS A 104 -4.61 -15.53 29.46
CA LYS A 104 -5.92 -16.18 29.30
C LYS A 104 -6.59 -15.67 28.03
N ARG A 105 -7.18 -16.60 27.29
CA ARG A 105 -8.03 -16.33 26.11
C ARG A 105 -9.07 -15.23 26.38
N ALA A 106 -9.73 -15.29 27.54
CA ALA A 106 -10.77 -14.36 27.93
C ALA A 106 -10.27 -12.92 28.05
N ASP A 107 -9.03 -12.72 28.49
CA ASP A 107 -8.46 -11.38 28.71
C ASP A 107 -8.18 -10.70 27.37
N LEU A 108 -7.57 -11.43 26.43
CA LEU A 108 -7.34 -10.95 25.07
C LEU A 108 -8.65 -10.65 24.34
N TYR A 109 -9.66 -11.50 24.55
CA TYR A 109 -10.98 -11.32 23.95
C TYR A 109 -11.70 -10.10 24.50
N SER A 110 -11.64 -9.89 25.81
CA SER A 110 -12.23 -8.70 26.44
C SER A 110 -11.59 -7.41 25.90
N LYS A 111 -10.25 -7.36 25.79
CA LYS A 111 -9.54 -6.21 25.21
C LYS A 111 -9.99 -5.92 23.78
N GLU A 112 -9.97 -6.93 22.92
CA GLU A 112 -10.38 -6.79 21.53
C GLU A 112 -11.85 -6.35 21.40
N LYS A 113 -12.75 -7.00 22.13
CA LYS A 113 -14.19 -6.69 22.15
C LYS A 113 -14.43 -5.25 22.60
N ASN A 114 -13.79 -4.81 23.69
CA ASN A 114 -13.96 -3.46 24.22
C ASN A 114 -13.45 -2.42 23.23
N THR A 115 -12.33 -2.69 22.57
CA THR A 115 -11.74 -1.79 21.56
C THR A 115 -12.66 -1.64 20.35
N ARG A 116 -13.19 -2.75 19.84
CA ARG A 116 -14.16 -2.74 18.74
C ARG A 116 -15.47 -2.04 19.09
N ALA A 117 -15.86 -2.04 20.38
CA ALA A 117 -17.05 -1.36 20.87
C ALA A 117 -16.84 0.15 21.11
N MET A 118 -15.62 0.68 20.96
CA MET A 118 -15.39 2.12 20.98
C MET A 118 -16.09 2.80 19.80
N GLN A 119 -16.49 4.05 19.99
CA GLN A 119 -16.90 4.89 18.88
C GLN A 119 -15.65 5.26 18.09
N TRP A 120 -15.63 4.95 16.79
CA TRP A 120 -14.54 5.21 15.85
C TRP A 120 -14.93 6.24 14.77
N GLY A 121 -16.05 6.94 14.97
CA GLY A 121 -16.60 7.87 13.99
C GLY A 121 -16.86 7.18 12.64
N ASN A 122 -16.30 7.76 11.57
CA ASN A 122 -16.40 7.22 10.21
C ASN A 122 -15.28 6.21 9.87
N LEU A 123 -14.39 5.90 10.81
CA LEU A 123 -13.28 4.99 10.57
C LEU A 123 -13.76 3.55 10.64
N SER A 124 -13.53 2.81 9.55
CA SER A 124 -13.84 1.39 9.49
C SER A 124 -12.74 0.58 10.16
N LEU A 125 -13.09 -0.43 10.95
CA LEU A 125 -12.13 -1.34 11.56
C LEU A 125 -11.84 -2.53 10.65
N CYS A 126 -10.58 -2.95 10.61
CA CYS A 126 -10.21 -4.22 10.01
C CYS A 126 -10.88 -5.35 10.81
N GLN A 127 -11.37 -6.37 10.11
CA GLN A 127 -11.91 -7.56 10.79
C GLN A 127 -10.84 -8.30 11.58
N THR A 128 -9.58 -8.17 11.15
CA THR A 128 -8.43 -8.79 11.79
C THR A 128 -7.95 -7.95 12.96
N SER A 129 -7.51 -8.62 14.02
CA SER A 129 -6.82 -8.04 15.17
C SER A 129 -5.45 -8.68 15.30
N VAL A 130 -4.41 -7.87 15.52
CA VAL A 130 -3.03 -8.35 15.62
C VAL A 130 -2.56 -8.32 17.07
N PHE A 131 -1.86 -9.38 17.49
CA PHE A 131 -1.21 -9.47 18.78
C PHE A 131 0.27 -9.73 18.56
N VAL A 132 1.13 -8.85 19.05
CA VAL A 132 2.58 -8.94 18.84
C VAL A 132 3.27 -9.47 20.08
N PHE A 133 3.92 -10.62 19.94
CA PHE A 133 4.64 -11.30 21.02
C PHE A 133 6.15 -11.31 20.75
N PRO A 134 7.00 -11.31 21.79
CA PRO A 134 8.42 -11.43 21.60
C PRO A 134 8.79 -12.78 20.97
N LYS A 135 9.94 -12.81 20.29
CA LYS A 135 10.40 -13.95 19.48
C LYS A 135 10.47 -15.27 20.25
N ASN A 136 10.78 -15.24 21.55
CA ASN A 136 10.84 -16.42 22.41
C ASN A 136 9.47 -16.98 22.80
N VAL A 137 8.39 -16.19 22.69
CA VAL A 137 7.03 -16.58 23.10
C VAL A 137 6.14 -16.92 21.90
N ILE A 138 6.39 -16.33 20.73
CA ILE A 138 5.48 -16.40 19.57
C ILE A 138 5.15 -17.83 19.12
N GLY A 139 6.11 -18.77 19.16
CA GLY A 139 5.87 -20.16 18.74
C GLY A 139 4.85 -20.87 19.63
N GLN A 140 4.94 -20.64 20.94
CA GLN A 140 3.97 -21.14 21.91
C GLN A 140 2.61 -20.44 21.70
N ALA A 141 2.61 -19.11 21.55
CA ALA A 141 1.41 -18.31 21.35
C ALA A 141 0.61 -18.76 20.12
N LYS A 142 1.26 -18.93 18.96
CA LYS A 142 0.65 -19.46 17.72
C LYS A 142 0.06 -20.86 17.93
N SER A 143 0.74 -21.73 18.68
CA SER A 143 0.23 -23.07 19.01
C SER A 143 -1.04 -23.02 19.86
N TYR A 144 -1.13 -22.09 20.83
CA TYR A 144 -2.35 -21.88 21.62
C TYR A 144 -3.47 -21.28 20.77
N LEU A 145 -3.18 -20.29 19.93
CA LEU A 145 -4.16 -19.67 19.05
C LEU A 145 -4.82 -20.73 18.13
N ASN A 146 -4.02 -21.59 17.51
CA ASN A 146 -4.52 -22.67 16.67
C ASN A 146 -5.48 -23.60 17.44
N ARG A 147 -5.14 -23.97 18.68
CA ARG A 147 -6.04 -24.77 19.53
C ARG A 147 -7.33 -24.03 19.86
N TRP A 148 -7.26 -22.73 20.16
CA TRP A 148 -8.43 -21.93 20.47
C TRP A 148 -9.37 -21.78 19.27
N GLN A 149 -8.83 -21.63 18.07
CA GLN A 149 -9.59 -21.51 16.83
C GLN A 149 -10.32 -22.81 16.43
N LEU A 150 -9.82 -23.98 16.86
CA LEU A 150 -10.45 -25.28 16.64
C LEU A 150 -11.55 -25.61 17.66
N GLY A 151 -11.63 -24.87 18.77
CA GLY A 151 -12.64 -25.09 19.81
C GLY A 151 -14.04 -24.58 19.44
N SER A 152 -15.03 -24.89 20.29
CA SER A 152 -16.45 -24.50 20.11
C SER A 152 -16.67 -22.98 20.02
N ASP A 153 -15.81 -22.18 20.64
CA ASP A 153 -15.85 -20.71 20.58
C ASP A 153 -14.88 -20.12 19.54
N GLY A 154 -14.32 -20.95 18.66
CA GLY A 154 -13.21 -20.58 17.78
C GLY A 154 -13.53 -19.47 16.78
N ALA A 155 -14.81 -19.28 16.45
CA ALA A 155 -15.27 -18.34 15.42
C ALA A 155 -14.83 -16.90 15.67
N SER A 156 -14.85 -16.43 16.93
CA SER A 156 -14.44 -15.07 17.28
C SER A 156 -12.93 -14.84 17.12
N MET A 157 -12.12 -15.89 17.22
CA MET A 157 -10.65 -15.81 17.16
C MET A 157 -10.08 -16.15 15.79
N LYS A 158 -10.92 -16.55 14.82
CA LYS A 158 -10.48 -16.81 13.43
C LYS A 158 -9.87 -15.58 12.75
N LYS A 159 -10.14 -14.39 13.30
CA LYS A 159 -9.61 -13.11 12.82
C LYS A 159 -8.45 -12.59 13.66
N TRP A 160 -7.93 -13.38 14.59
CA TRP A 160 -6.73 -13.00 15.33
C TRP A 160 -5.49 -13.50 14.62
N VAL A 161 -4.47 -12.65 14.58
CA VAL A 161 -3.16 -12.98 14.02
C VAL A 161 -2.11 -12.68 15.08
N PHE A 162 -1.33 -13.71 15.44
CA PHE A 162 -0.23 -13.56 16.39
C PHE A 162 1.07 -13.47 15.62
N LEU A 163 1.84 -12.40 15.84
CA LEU A 163 3.08 -12.10 15.12
C LEU A 163 4.23 -11.85 16.09
N SER A 164 5.45 -12.14 15.65
CA SER A 164 6.63 -11.52 16.26
C SER A 164 6.86 -10.13 15.65
N PRO A 165 7.69 -9.26 16.25
CA PRO A 165 8.08 -7.99 15.62
C PRO A 165 8.60 -8.15 14.18
N ALA A 166 9.45 -9.15 13.94
CA ALA A 166 9.93 -9.46 12.59
C ALA A 166 8.83 -9.97 11.65
N ASP A 167 7.89 -10.78 12.14
CA ASP A 167 6.74 -11.20 11.32
C ASP A 167 5.79 -10.02 11.04
N PHE A 168 5.70 -9.06 11.97
CA PHE A 168 4.89 -7.85 11.83
C PHE A 168 5.49 -6.90 10.78
N ASP A 169 6.82 -6.74 10.78
CA ASP A 169 7.55 -5.99 9.75
C ASP A 169 7.28 -6.52 8.33
N GLY A 170 7.10 -7.84 8.17
CA GLY A 170 6.71 -8.44 6.87
C GLY A 170 5.21 -8.46 6.61
N TYR A 171 4.38 -8.30 7.64
CA TYR A 171 2.93 -8.28 7.54
C TYR A 171 2.39 -6.93 7.06
N ILE A 172 2.98 -5.85 7.57
CA ILE A 172 2.69 -4.48 7.15
C ILE A 172 3.60 -4.13 5.98
N LYS A 173 2.98 -3.63 4.93
CA LYS A 173 3.63 -3.27 3.68
C LYS A 173 3.58 -1.76 3.48
N PHE A 174 4.36 -1.27 2.54
CA PHE A 174 4.40 0.16 2.25
C PHE A 174 4.36 0.40 0.75
N GLU A 175 3.74 1.52 0.36
CA GLU A 175 3.46 1.84 -1.04
C GLU A 175 4.73 1.90 -1.90
N GLU A 176 5.82 2.40 -1.32
CA GLU A 176 7.09 2.63 -2.02
C GLU A 176 7.78 1.31 -2.40
N ASP A 177 7.42 0.20 -1.75
CA ASP A 177 8.00 -1.12 -2.03
C ASP A 177 7.38 -1.77 -3.27
N TYR A 178 6.29 -1.20 -3.78
CA TYR A 178 5.56 -1.69 -4.94
C TYR A 178 5.67 -0.66 -6.04
N PRO A 179 6.64 -0.74 -6.96
CA PRO A 179 6.69 0.16 -8.10
C PRO A 179 5.43 0.00 -8.97
N TYR A 180 5.15 1.02 -9.78
CA TYR A 180 4.05 0.95 -10.73
C TYR A 180 4.22 -0.24 -11.70
N ASN A 181 3.14 -1.00 -11.90
CA ASN A 181 3.10 -2.15 -12.77
C ASN A 181 2.24 -1.85 -14.01
N PRO A 182 2.84 -1.64 -15.20
CA PRO A 182 2.10 -1.24 -16.39
C PRO A 182 1.23 -2.36 -16.95
N ILE A 183 0.04 -1.98 -17.43
CA ILE A 183 -0.87 -2.78 -18.26
C ILE A 183 -0.30 -2.89 -19.67
N THR A 184 0.27 -1.79 -20.18
CA THR A 184 0.82 -1.75 -21.53
C THR A 184 2.22 -2.32 -21.55
N ASP A 185 2.42 -3.40 -22.30
CA ASP A 185 3.76 -3.83 -22.68
C ASP A 185 4.29 -2.95 -23.80
N PHE A 186 5.04 -1.90 -23.42
CA PHE A 186 5.64 -0.99 -24.39
C PHE A 186 6.66 -1.68 -25.31
N GLY A 187 7.25 -2.81 -24.90
CA GLY A 187 8.20 -3.56 -25.74
C GLY A 187 7.60 -4.02 -27.07
N ILE A 188 6.29 -4.29 -27.09
CA ILE A 188 5.56 -4.63 -28.33
C ILE A 188 5.47 -3.41 -29.26
N ILE A 189 5.20 -2.23 -28.70
CA ILE A 189 5.13 -0.97 -29.46
C ILE A 189 6.52 -0.64 -30.02
N ASP A 190 7.54 -0.68 -29.18
CA ASP A 190 8.93 -0.38 -29.55
C ASP A 190 9.45 -1.32 -30.66
N THR A 191 9.19 -2.63 -30.53
CA THR A 191 9.53 -3.63 -31.55
C THR A 191 8.83 -3.32 -32.88
N LYS A 192 7.58 -2.84 -32.84
CA LYS A 192 6.83 -2.50 -34.05
C LYS A 192 7.36 -1.24 -34.72
N ILE A 193 7.76 -0.24 -33.93
CA ILE A 193 8.45 0.96 -34.41
C ILE A 193 9.77 0.56 -35.08
N ASP A 194 10.62 -0.23 -34.41
CA ASP A 194 11.89 -0.70 -34.96
C ASP A 194 11.72 -1.50 -36.25
N PHE A 195 10.65 -2.30 -36.36
CA PHE A 195 10.30 -3.00 -37.60
C PHE A 195 10.05 -2.03 -38.75
N PHE A 196 9.22 -0.99 -38.56
CA PHE A 196 8.96 -0.02 -39.63
C PHE A 196 10.24 0.73 -40.03
N LEU A 197 11.03 1.16 -39.04
CA LEU A 197 12.28 1.89 -39.27
C LEU A 197 13.29 1.05 -40.06
N SER A 198 13.44 -0.22 -39.71
CA SER A 198 14.37 -1.15 -40.38
C SER A 198 13.99 -1.42 -41.84
N ASN A 199 12.73 -1.20 -42.20
CA ASN A 199 12.22 -1.35 -43.57
C ASN A 199 12.02 0.00 -44.28
N GLU A 200 12.53 1.10 -43.72
CA GLU A 200 12.35 2.48 -44.22
C GLU A 200 10.87 2.90 -44.41
N GLN A 201 9.95 2.31 -43.64
CA GLN A 201 8.51 2.58 -43.71
C GLN A 201 8.10 3.71 -42.75
N PHE A 202 8.65 4.92 -42.95
CA PHE A 202 8.47 6.04 -42.01
C PHE A 202 7.02 6.52 -41.91
N GLU A 203 6.32 6.61 -43.05
CA GLU A 203 4.89 7.00 -43.09
C GLU A 203 4.01 5.98 -42.37
N ASP A 204 4.24 4.68 -42.59
CA ASP A 204 3.51 3.61 -41.88
C ASP A 204 3.77 3.65 -40.37
N CYS A 205 5.02 3.96 -39.97
CA CYS A 205 5.36 4.14 -38.56
C CYS A 205 4.61 5.33 -37.96
N ALA A 206 4.55 6.45 -38.68
CA ALA A 206 3.84 7.66 -38.23
C ALA A 206 2.34 7.35 -38.08
N ASN A 207 1.74 6.70 -39.07
CA ASN A 207 0.34 6.29 -39.03
C ASN A 207 0.06 5.32 -37.86
N TYR A 208 0.95 4.36 -37.59
CA TYR A 208 0.80 3.46 -36.45
C TYR A 208 0.78 4.20 -35.11
N ILE A 209 1.63 5.21 -34.96
CA ILE A 209 1.70 6.02 -33.73
C ILE A 209 0.47 6.91 -33.60
N ASP A 210 0.08 7.62 -34.66
CA ASP A 210 -1.08 8.53 -34.66
C ASP A 210 -2.43 7.81 -34.55
N THR A 211 -2.48 6.50 -34.85
CA THR A 211 -3.71 5.71 -34.77
C THR A 211 -3.70 4.77 -33.57
N GLU A 212 -2.87 3.74 -33.57
CA GLU A 212 -2.96 2.66 -32.58
C GLU A 212 -2.40 3.07 -31.21
N VAL A 213 -1.26 3.77 -31.19
CA VAL A 213 -0.65 4.23 -29.93
C VAL A 213 -1.49 5.36 -29.34
N LYS A 214 -1.85 6.36 -30.16
CA LYS A 214 -2.72 7.46 -29.75
C LYS A 214 -4.07 6.98 -29.23
N ARG A 215 -4.74 6.05 -29.91
CA ARG A 215 -6.02 5.49 -29.43
C ARG A 215 -5.88 4.82 -28.06
N LYS A 216 -4.78 4.11 -27.80
CA LYS A 216 -4.50 3.54 -26.46
C LYS A 216 -4.34 4.62 -25.41
N LEU A 217 -3.60 5.70 -25.72
CA LEU A 217 -3.44 6.85 -24.84
C LEU A 217 -4.78 7.52 -24.55
N GLU A 218 -5.61 7.76 -25.56
CA GLU A 218 -6.97 8.31 -25.43
C GLU A 218 -7.84 7.41 -24.54
N ASP A 219 -7.83 6.09 -24.77
CA ASP A 219 -8.56 5.13 -23.97
C ASP A 219 -8.16 5.23 -22.49
N PHE A 220 -6.86 5.23 -22.18
CA PHE A 220 -6.39 5.36 -20.78
C PHE A 220 -6.67 6.73 -20.17
N HIS A 221 -6.50 7.81 -20.95
CA HIS A 221 -6.80 9.17 -20.53
C HIS A 221 -8.29 9.31 -20.16
N ASN A 222 -9.20 8.85 -21.01
CA ASN A 222 -10.65 8.90 -20.80
C ASN A 222 -11.11 8.09 -19.58
N HIS A 223 -10.35 7.05 -19.21
CA HIS A 223 -10.59 6.25 -18.01
C HIS A 223 -9.79 6.73 -16.78
N TYR A 224 -9.18 7.92 -16.84
CA TYR A 224 -8.40 8.53 -15.76
C TYR A 224 -7.24 7.64 -15.28
N ASN A 225 -6.64 6.85 -16.17
CA ASN A 225 -5.47 6.05 -15.86
C ASN A 225 -4.18 6.81 -16.21
N LYS A 226 -3.91 7.86 -15.43
CA LYS A 226 -2.76 8.75 -15.64
C LYS A 226 -1.40 8.03 -15.66
N GLN A 227 -1.28 6.92 -14.93
CA GLN A 227 -0.02 6.18 -14.83
C GLN A 227 0.32 5.45 -16.12
N GLU A 228 -0.69 4.87 -16.80
CA GLU A 228 -0.49 4.29 -18.14
C GLU A 228 -0.16 5.35 -19.18
N VAL A 229 -0.87 6.49 -19.14
CA VAL A 229 -0.57 7.61 -20.05
C VAL A 229 0.87 8.04 -19.88
N ARG A 230 1.31 8.28 -18.64
CA ARG A 230 2.69 8.63 -18.31
C ARG A 230 3.67 7.55 -18.80
N HIS A 231 3.41 6.29 -18.49
CA HIS A 231 4.27 5.18 -18.88
C HIS A 231 4.49 5.13 -20.39
N ILE A 232 3.42 5.20 -21.19
CA ILE A 232 3.52 5.16 -22.65
C ILE A 232 4.24 6.40 -23.18
N VAL A 233 3.90 7.60 -22.68
CA VAL A 233 4.52 8.86 -23.13
C VAL A 233 6.01 8.91 -22.81
N GLU A 234 6.44 8.55 -21.60
CA GLU A 234 7.86 8.54 -21.20
C GLU A 234 8.68 7.54 -22.04
N ASN A 235 8.11 6.36 -22.32
CA ASN A 235 8.77 5.38 -23.17
C ASN A 235 8.79 5.81 -24.65
N LEU A 236 7.74 6.47 -25.14
CA LEU A 236 7.72 7.03 -26.50
C LEU A 236 8.73 8.16 -26.65
N GLN A 237 8.90 9.00 -25.61
CA GLN A 237 9.93 10.03 -25.57
C GLN A 237 11.35 9.43 -25.53
N SER A 238 11.56 8.36 -24.77
CA SER A 238 12.83 7.63 -24.77
C SER A 238 13.13 7.00 -26.14
N THR A 239 12.10 6.45 -26.77
CA THR A 239 12.17 5.89 -28.14
C THR A 239 12.51 6.97 -29.15
N SER A 240 11.89 8.14 -29.07
CA SER A 240 12.14 9.26 -29.99
C SER A 240 13.59 9.75 -29.90
N GLN A 241 14.12 9.91 -28.68
CA GLN A 241 15.52 10.27 -28.45
C GLN A 241 16.51 9.27 -29.04
N ARG A 242 16.16 7.97 -29.02
CA ARG A 242 16.96 6.90 -29.64
C ARG A 242 16.88 6.91 -31.17
N VAL A 243 15.70 7.16 -31.73
CA VAL A 243 15.43 7.03 -33.16
C VAL A 243 15.87 8.28 -33.94
N TYR A 244 15.61 9.48 -33.42
CA TYR A 244 15.78 10.73 -34.17
C TYR A 244 17.19 10.98 -34.74
N PRO A 245 18.29 10.67 -34.02
CA PRO A 245 19.64 10.85 -34.56
C PRO A 245 19.94 9.96 -35.77
N ASN A 246 19.19 8.87 -35.94
CA ASN A 246 19.43 7.87 -36.98
C ASN A 246 18.46 7.98 -38.16
N LEU A 247 17.50 8.91 -38.10
CA LEU A 247 16.54 9.12 -39.19
C LEU A 247 17.22 9.84 -40.37
N PRO A 248 16.96 9.40 -41.61
CA PRO A 248 17.49 10.07 -42.79
C PRO A 248 16.84 11.45 -42.98
N ASP A 249 17.53 12.34 -43.69
CA ASP A 249 17.00 13.65 -44.10
C ASP A 249 16.01 13.46 -45.27
N LYS A 250 14.80 12.99 -44.96
CA LYS A 250 13.70 12.69 -45.88
C LYS A 250 12.41 13.27 -45.32
N THR A 251 11.51 13.75 -46.18
CA THR A 251 10.21 14.33 -45.79
C THR A 251 9.38 13.39 -44.89
N ASP A 252 9.34 12.10 -45.21
CA ASP A 252 8.55 11.13 -44.40
C ASP A 252 9.16 10.89 -43.01
N ALA A 253 10.48 11.06 -42.88
CA ALA A 253 11.17 10.96 -41.59
C ALA A 253 10.97 12.22 -40.73
N GLU A 254 10.86 13.39 -41.34
CA GLU A 254 10.43 14.62 -40.66
C GLU A 254 8.96 14.51 -40.21
N TYR A 255 8.09 13.97 -41.06
CA TYR A 255 6.70 13.72 -40.71
C TYR A 255 6.56 12.79 -39.49
N LEU A 256 7.33 11.70 -39.43
CA LEU A 256 7.37 10.82 -38.27
C LEU A 256 7.74 11.55 -36.98
N LYS A 257 8.74 12.46 -37.02
CA LYS A 257 9.14 13.27 -35.85
C LYS A 257 7.98 14.15 -35.38
N LEU A 258 7.32 14.84 -36.30
CA LEU A 258 6.18 15.71 -35.99
C LEU A 258 5.03 14.94 -35.34
N VAL A 259 4.73 13.72 -35.83
CA VAL A 259 3.67 12.89 -35.25
C VAL A 259 4.03 12.43 -33.84
N ILE A 260 5.25 11.93 -33.63
CA ILE A 260 5.70 11.48 -32.30
C ILE A 260 5.67 12.65 -31.31
N GLU A 261 6.21 13.81 -31.68
CA GLU A 261 6.20 15.02 -30.85
C GLU A 261 4.77 15.48 -30.57
N GLY A 262 3.90 15.50 -31.57
CA GLY A 262 2.50 15.87 -31.41
C GLY A 262 1.76 14.98 -30.40
N VAL A 263 1.94 13.66 -30.49
CA VAL A 263 1.34 12.71 -29.54
C VAL A 263 1.92 12.90 -28.13
N ILE A 264 3.24 13.05 -28.00
CA ILE A 264 3.88 13.28 -26.70
C ILE A 264 3.35 14.57 -26.07
N GLU A 265 3.35 15.68 -26.81
CA GLU A 265 2.92 16.99 -26.31
C GLU A 265 1.44 17.05 -25.93
N GLU A 266 0.59 16.31 -26.65
CA GLU A 266 -0.84 16.20 -26.38
C GLU A 266 -1.08 15.59 -25.00
N PHE A 267 -0.41 14.48 -24.68
CA PHE A 267 -0.65 13.73 -23.45
C PHE A 267 0.30 14.06 -22.29
N ALA A 268 1.42 14.75 -22.54
CA ALA A 268 2.35 15.18 -21.49
C ALA A 268 1.74 16.25 -20.58
N LYS A 269 0.83 17.08 -21.10
CA LYS A 269 0.16 18.17 -20.34
C LYS A 269 -0.65 17.66 -19.14
N ASP A 270 -1.09 16.40 -19.19
CA ASP A 270 -1.88 15.78 -18.14
C ASP A 270 -1.05 15.16 -17.01
N MET A 271 0.28 15.21 -17.11
CA MET A 271 1.21 14.59 -16.16
C MET A 271 1.62 15.48 -14.99
N ASP A 272 1.39 16.81 -15.07
CA ASP A 272 1.85 17.83 -14.11
C ASP A 272 0.78 18.25 -13.07
N HIS A 273 -0.38 17.59 -13.06
CA HIS A 273 -1.49 17.84 -12.12
C HIS A 273 -2.04 16.55 -11.52
#